data_AF-A0A358QTD7-F1
#
_entry.id   AF-A0A358QTD7-F1
#
_cell.length_a   1.000
_cell.length_b   1.000
_cell.length_c   1.000
_cell.angle_alpha   90.00
_cell.angle_beta   90.00
_cell.angle_gamma   90.00
#
_symmetry.space_group_name_H-M   'P 1'
#
loop_
_entity.id
_entity.type
_entity.pdbx_description
1 polymer ?
#
loop_
_entity_poly.entity_id
_entity_poly.type
_entity_poly.pdbx_seq_one_letter_code
_entity_poly.pdbx_strand_id
1 'polypeptide(L)'
;MGMKSFLYRLEPVLKSRANEEVKAILAQSAAQKEYAEQLGELEKLKNDLENMFEKECSLITTQEYLTRWVYMDFLKNSAERQEDAVEKARRELERKRKALIKARKDKLVLQKHKDRLYESYIAELNRWEAKINDDQCTALAHRRKGE
;
A
#
# COMPACT_ATOMS: atom_id res chain seq x y z
N MET A 1 17.81 -36.90 -21.24
CA MET A 1 16.64 -36.11 -20.82
C MET A 1 17.16 -34.82 -20.20
N GLY A 2 16.87 -33.65 -20.78
CA GLY A 2 17.23 -32.38 -20.16
C GLY A 2 16.40 -32.16 -18.88
N MET A 3 17.01 -31.67 -17.80
CA MET A 3 16.25 -31.32 -16.59
C MET A 3 15.20 -30.27 -16.93
N LYS A 4 13.97 -30.49 -16.44
CA LYS A 4 12.86 -29.58 -16.63
C LYS A 4 13.13 -28.30 -15.85
N SER A 5 12.85 -27.15 -16.45
CA SER A 5 12.94 -25.84 -15.80
C SER A 5 12.04 -25.76 -14.57
N PHE A 6 12.41 -24.92 -13.61
CA PHE A 6 11.62 -24.68 -12.41
C PHE A 6 10.23 -24.11 -12.77
N LEU A 7 9.18 -24.77 -12.26
CA LEU A 7 7.80 -24.34 -12.44
C LEU A 7 7.13 -24.15 -11.08
N TYR A 8 6.78 -22.90 -10.76
CA TYR A 8 6.02 -22.59 -9.56
C TYR A 8 4.51 -22.71 -9.83
N ARG A 9 3.88 -23.73 -9.26
CA ARG A 9 2.45 -24.03 -9.51
C ARG A 9 1.49 -22.92 -9.07
N LEU A 10 1.89 -22.11 -8.09
CA LEU A 10 1.08 -21.00 -7.57
C LEU A 10 1.41 -19.65 -8.23
N GLU A 11 2.13 -19.64 -9.36
CA GLU A 11 2.45 -18.41 -10.09
C GLU A 11 1.20 -17.57 -10.45
N PRO A 12 0.08 -18.17 -10.93
CA PRO A 12 -1.13 -17.39 -11.19
C PRO A 12 -1.70 -16.72 -9.94
N VAL A 13 -1.64 -17.40 -8.80
CA VAL A 13 -2.11 -16.87 -7.51
C VAL A 13 -1.20 -15.74 -7.03
N LEU A 14 0.12 -15.91 -7.15
CA LEU A 14 1.10 -14.86 -6.82
C LEU A 14 0.86 -13.58 -7.66
N LYS A 15 0.62 -13.73 -8.96
CA LYS A 15 0.25 -12.60 -9.85
C LYS A 15 -1.06 -11.94 -9.43
N SER A 16 -2.07 -12.73 -9.08
CA SER A 16 -3.33 -12.21 -8.56
C SER A 16 -3.12 -11.40 -7.27
N ARG A 17 -2.33 -11.89 -6.31
CA ARG A 17 -1.99 -11.15 -5.07
C ARG A 17 -1.17 -9.88 -5.33
N ALA A 18 -0.26 -9.91 -6.30
CA ALA A 18 0.46 -8.70 -6.71
C ALA A 18 -0.49 -7.64 -7.28
N ASN A 19 -1.49 -8.04 -8.07
CA ASN A 19 -2.50 -7.13 -8.58
C ASN A 19 -3.41 -6.59 -7.47
N GLU A 20 -3.77 -7.41 -6.47
CA GLU A 20 -4.50 -6.96 -5.28
C GLU A 20 -3.71 -5.93 -4.47
N GLU A 21 -2.38 -6.12 -4.32
CA GLU A 21 -1.51 -5.13 -3.70
C GLU A 21 -1.54 -3.80 -4.48
N VAL A 22 -1.40 -3.83 -5.80
CA VAL A 22 -1.46 -2.63 -6.65
C VAL A 22 -2.79 -1.90 -6.48
N LYS A 23 -3.92 -2.63 -6.50
CA LYS A 23 -5.25 -2.04 -6.25
C LYS A 23 -5.34 -1.40 -4.87
N ALA A 24 -4.78 -2.05 -3.84
CA ALA A 24 -4.78 -1.51 -2.49
C ALA A 24 -3.90 -0.25 -2.35
N ILE A 25 -2.76 -0.18 -3.06
CA ILE A 25 -1.91 1.01 -3.13
C ILE A 25 -2.69 2.17 -3.74
N LEU A 26 -3.33 1.96 -4.89
CA LEU A 26 -4.11 3.00 -5.56
C LEU A 26 -5.27 3.49 -4.67
N ALA A 27 -5.99 2.57 -4.02
CA ALA A 27 -7.09 2.91 -3.13
C ALA A 27 -6.62 3.69 -1.89
N GLN A 28 -5.47 3.35 -1.32
CA GLN A 28 -4.89 4.08 -0.18
C GLN A 28 -4.39 5.46 -0.60
N SER A 29 -3.79 5.59 -1.79
CA SER A 29 -3.38 6.88 -2.35
C SER A 29 -4.59 7.80 -2.59
N ALA A 30 -5.67 7.27 -3.16
CA ALA A 30 -6.90 8.03 -3.36
C ALA A 30 -7.51 8.51 -2.02
N ALA A 31 -7.60 7.63 -1.02
CA ALA A 31 -8.09 8.01 0.31
C ALA A 31 -7.19 9.03 1.02
N GLN A 32 -5.88 9.00 0.75
CA GLN A 32 -4.95 9.98 1.30
C GLN A 32 -5.14 11.37 0.66
N LYS A 33 -5.40 11.43 -0.65
CA LYS A 33 -5.75 12.69 -1.33
C LYS A 33 -7.04 13.27 -0.79
N GLU A 34 -8.09 12.45 -0.71
CA GLU A 34 -9.39 12.85 -0.13
C GLU A 34 -9.21 13.40 1.29
N TYR A 35 -8.49 12.69 2.17
CA TYR A 35 -8.24 13.18 3.53
C TYR A 35 -7.52 14.53 3.55
N ALA A 36 -6.53 14.74 2.68
CA ALA A 36 -5.82 16.00 2.57
C ALA A 36 -6.71 17.14 2.04
N GLU A 37 -7.58 16.85 1.07
CA GLU A 37 -8.55 17.80 0.53
C GLU A 37 -9.54 18.25 1.62
N GLN A 38 -10.14 17.28 2.33
CA GLN A 38 -11.08 17.57 3.43
C GLN A 38 -10.41 18.38 4.56
N LEU A 39 -9.14 18.08 4.88
CA LEU A 39 -8.38 18.82 5.88
C LEU A 39 -8.10 20.25 5.43
N GLY A 40 -7.72 20.45 4.17
CA GLY A 40 -7.49 21.78 3.61
C GLY A 40 -8.76 22.64 3.56
N GLU A 41 -9.92 22.05 3.32
CA GLU A 41 -11.22 22.75 3.42
C GLU A 41 -11.54 23.16 4.85
N LEU A 42 -11.26 22.30 5.83
CA LEU A 42 -11.44 22.62 7.24
C LEU A 42 -10.54 23.78 7.69
N GLU A 43 -9.26 23.75 7.28
CA GLU A 43 -8.30 24.82 7.57
C GLU A 43 -8.76 26.16 6.97
N LYS A 44 -9.30 26.16 5.75
CA LYS A 44 -9.89 27.38 5.15
C LYS A 44 -11.04 27.93 6.00
N LEU A 45 -11.98 27.08 6.41
CA LEU A 45 -13.11 27.50 7.23
C LEU A 45 -12.66 28.06 8.59
N LYS A 46 -11.64 27.46 9.20
CA LYS A 46 -11.06 27.95 10.47
C LYS A 46 -10.37 29.31 10.28
N ASN A 47 -9.58 29.46 9.22
CA ASN A 47 -8.93 30.73 8.89
C ASN A 47 -9.95 31.83 8.59
N ASP A 48 -11.03 31.53 7.84
CA ASP A 48 -12.11 32.49 7.57
C ASP A 48 -12.79 32.96 8.86
N LEU A 49 -12.94 32.05 9.82
CA LEU A 49 -13.54 32.32 11.12
C LEU A 49 -12.60 33.17 12.01
N GLU A 50 -11.30 32.88 12.02
CA GLU A 50 -10.27 33.69 12.69
C GLU A 50 -10.19 35.10 12.09
N ASN A 51 -10.15 35.22 10.76
CA ASN A 51 -10.20 36.51 10.06
C ASN A 51 -11.44 37.34 10.41
N MET A 52 -12.56 36.67 10.70
CA MET A 52 -13.79 37.31 11.16
C MET A 52 -13.75 37.74 12.62
N PHE A 53 -12.80 37.27 13.43
CA PHE A 53 -12.54 37.81 14.77
C PHE A 53 -11.50 38.92 14.76
N GLU A 54 -10.49 38.84 13.90
CA GLU A 54 -9.38 39.81 13.83
C GLU A 54 -9.76 41.14 13.19
N LYS A 55 -10.81 41.19 12.36
CA LYS A 55 -11.31 42.47 11.81
C LYS A 55 -11.80 43.39 12.93
N GLU A 56 -11.01 44.43 13.22
CA GLU A 56 -11.30 45.46 14.22
C GLU A 56 -12.75 45.97 14.11
N CYS A 57 -13.37 46.18 15.29
CA CYS A 57 -14.67 46.81 15.39
C CYS A 57 -14.55 48.31 15.08
N SER A 58 -14.62 48.65 13.80
CA SER A 58 -15.05 49.98 13.39
C SER A 58 -16.50 50.22 13.85
N LEU A 59 -16.96 51.48 13.83
CA LEU A 59 -18.37 51.82 14.04
C LEU A 59 -19.22 51.16 12.94
N ILE A 60 -19.65 49.94 13.21
CA ILE A 60 -20.55 49.16 12.36
C ILE A 60 -21.99 49.40 12.77
N THR A 61 -22.86 49.46 11.77
CA THR A 61 -24.31 49.52 11.97
C THR A 61 -24.83 48.23 12.60
N THR A 62 -26.01 48.29 13.23
CA THR A 62 -26.68 47.10 13.77
C THR A 62 -26.92 46.03 12.70
N GLN A 63 -27.19 46.43 11.45
CA GLN A 63 -27.43 45.51 10.35
C GLN A 63 -26.15 44.80 9.89
N GLU A 64 -25.01 45.49 9.86
CA GLU A 64 -23.70 44.89 9.58
C GLU A 64 -23.29 43.91 10.69
N TYR A 65 -23.56 44.27 11.95
CA TYR A 65 -23.33 43.36 13.08
C TYR A 65 -24.15 42.07 12.95
N LEU A 66 -25.46 42.17 12.68
CA LEU A 66 -26.33 41.00 12.50
C LEU A 66 -25.84 40.13 11.33
N THR A 67 -25.47 40.76 10.20
CA THR A 67 -24.96 40.05 9.02
C THR A 67 -23.68 39.28 9.35
N ARG A 68 -22.74 39.92 10.07
CA ARG A 68 -21.49 39.27 10.52
C ARG A 68 -21.77 38.12 11.47
N TRP A 69 -22.69 38.29 12.41
CA TRP A 69 -23.07 37.24 13.36
C TRP A 69 -23.67 36.01 12.66
N VAL A 70 -24.62 36.21 11.75
CA VAL A 70 -25.23 35.11 10.97
C VAL A 70 -24.18 34.38 10.13
N TYR A 71 -23.26 35.12 9.50
CA TYR A 71 -22.19 34.49 8.73
C TYR A 71 -21.19 33.72 9.60
N MET A 72 -20.83 34.24 10.78
CA MET A 72 -19.99 33.52 11.73
C MET A 72 -20.65 32.23 12.22
N ASP A 73 -21.95 32.25 12.49
CA ASP A 73 -22.72 31.05 12.83
C ASP A 73 -22.72 30.04 11.68
N PHE A 74 -22.92 30.50 10.44
CA PHE A 74 -22.79 29.67 9.25
C PHE A 74 -21.39 29.03 9.11
N LEU A 75 -20.32 29.79 9.33
CA LEU A 75 -18.94 29.28 9.28
C LEU A 75 -18.69 28.23 10.37
N LYS A 76 -19.16 28.47 11.59
CA LYS A 76 -19.06 27.49 12.69
C LYS A 76 -19.76 26.18 12.33
N ASN A 77 -21.02 26.26 11.93
CA ASN A 77 -21.81 25.09 11.53
C ASN A 77 -21.21 24.37 10.32
N SER A 78 -20.53 25.10 9.42
CA SER A 78 -19.83 24.51 8.28
C SER A 78 -18.54 23.83 8.71
N ALA A 79 -17.76 24.44 9.61
CA ALA A 79 -16.56 23.85 10.17
C ALA A 79 -16.86 22.56 10.93
N GLU A 80 -17.91 22.53 11.76
CA GLU A 80 -18.34 21.32 12.48
C GLU A 80 -18.70 20.17 11.53
N ARG A 81 -19.49 20.47 10.48
CA ARG A 81 -19.81 19.47 9.44
C ARG A 81 -18.56 19.00 8.69
N GLN A 82 -17.60 19.89 8.49
CA GLN A 82 -16.34 19.58 7.83
C GLN A 82 -15.42 18.74 8.72
N GLU A 83 -15.42 18.94 10.04
CA GLU A 83 -14.72 18.07 10.99
C GLU A 83 -15.23 16.62 10.93
N ASP A 84 -16.55 16.44 10.82
CA ASP A 84 -17.14 15.12 10.59
C ASP A 84 -16.68 14.50 9.25
N ALA A 85 -16.55 15.30 8.20
CA ALA A 85 -16.06 14.85 6.90
C ALA A 85 -14.59 14.42 6.98
N VAL A 86 -13.73 15.22 7.63
CA VAL A 86 -12.32 14.91 7.88
C VAL A 86 -12.18 13.62 8.68
N GLU A 87 -12.96 13.43 9.74
CA GLU A 87 -12.89 12.23 10.56
C GLU A 87 -13.38 10.98 9.79
N LYS A 88 -14.40 11.11 8.94
CA LYS A 88 -14.81 10.03 8.02
C LYS A 88 -13.69 9.68 7.03
N ALA A 89 -13.08 10.67 6.40
CA ALA A 89 -11.98 10.48 5.46
C ALA A 89 -10.76 9.84 6.15
N ARG A 90 -10.45 10.25 7.39
CA ARG A 90 -9.38 9.65 8.22
C ARG A 90 -9.63 8.17 8.49
N ARG A 91 -10.84 7.81 8.91
CA ARG A 91 -11.21 6.41 9.16
C ARG A 91 -11.11 5.57 7.89
N GLU A 92 -11.54 6.11 6.76
CA GLU A 92 -11.42 5.43 5.47
C GLU A 92 -9.95 5.25 5.06
N LEU A 93 -9.11 6.27 5.21
CA LEU A 93 -7.68 6.19 4.97
C LEU A 93 -7.03 5.08 5.81
N GLU A 94 -7.32 5.03 7.11
CA GLU A 94 -6.77 3.99 7.99
C GLU A 94 -7.28 2.60 7.60
N ARG A 95 -8.55 2.48 7.18
CA ARG A 95 -9.10 1.23 6.66
C ARG A 95 -8.36 0.77 5.39
N LYS A 96 -8.11 1.68 4.44
CA LYS A 96 -7.34 1.38 3.22
C LYS A 96 -5.88 1.03 3.53
N ARG A 97 -5.26 1.71 4.50
CA ARG A 97 -3.91 1.40 4.99
C ARG A 97 -3.82 -0.03 5.53
N LYS A 98 -4.76 -0.45 6.37
CA LYS A 98 -4.83 -1.83 6.88
C LYS A 98 -5.02 -2.85 5.75
N ALA A 99 -5.86 -2.54 4.77
CA ALA A 99 -6.05 -3.39 3.59
C ALA A 99 -4.76 -3.54 2.76
N LEU A 100 -4.00 -2.46 2.56
CA LEU A 100 -2.71 -2.50 1.88
C LEU A 100 -1.69 -3.37 2.63
N ILE A 101 -1.60 -3.22 3.95
CA ILE A 101 -0.70 -4.04 4.79
C ILE A 101 -1.05 -5.53 4.63
N LYS A 102 -2.35 -5.86 4.63
CA LYS A 102 -2.80 -7.23 4.41
C LYS A 102 -2.41 -7.75 3.02
N ALA A 103 -2.72 -7.01 1.96
CA ALA A 103 -2.39 -7.41 0.59
C ALA A 103 -0.88 -7.64 0.39
N ARG A 104 -0.04 -6.77 0.99
CA ARG A 104 1.42 -6.94 1.05
C ARG A 104 1.84 -8.25 1.72
N LYS A 105 1.28 -8.55 2.89
CA LYS A 105 1.57 -9.78 3.62
C LYS A 105 1.18 -11.01 2.80
N ASP A 106 -0.02 -11.00 2.22
CA ASP A 106 -0.55 -12.12 1.44
C ASP A 106 0.33 -12.43 0.22
N LYS A 107 0.80 -11.40 -0.50
CA LYS A 107 1.79 -11.55 -1.57
C LYS A 107 3.13 -12.08 -1.06
N LEU A 108 3.65 -11.50 0.04
CA LEU A 108 4.96 -11.84 0.57
C LEU A 108 5.05 -13.31 1.02
N VAL A 109 3.97 -13.86 1.57
CA VAL A 109 3.89 -15.29 1.93
C VAL A 109 4.12 -16.18 0.70
N LEU A 110 3.43 -15.89 -0.41
CA LEU A 110 3.59 -16.66 -1.65
C LEU A 110 4.96 -16.46 -2.30
N GLN A 111 5.52 -15.25 -2.22
CA GLN A 111 6.87 -14.99 -2.72
C GLN A 111 7.90 -15.82 -1.95
N LYS A 112 7.87 -15.77 -0.61
CA LYS A 112 8.77 -16.57 0.23
C LYS A 112 8.60 -18.07 0.00
N HIS A 113 7.38 -18.53 -0.24
CA HIS A 113 7.14 -19.93 -0.57
C HIS A 113 7.79 -20.32 -1.92
N LYS A 114 7.62 -19.48 -2.96
CA LYS A 114 8.29 -19.65 -4.25
C LYS A 114 9.81 -19.69 -4.11
N ASP A 115 10.39 -18.75 -3.36
CA ASP A 115 11.83 -18.63 -3.18
C ASP A 115 12.41 -19.89 -2.52
N ARG A 116 11.76 -20.42 -1.48
CA ARG A 116 12.18 -21.69 -0.83
C ARG A 116 12.09 -22.91 -1.75
N LEU A 117 11.04 -22.99 -2.56
CA LEU A 117 10.91 -24.09 -3.53
C LEU A 117 11.98 -23.98 -4.62
N TYR A 118 12.34 -22.75 -5.02
CA TYR A 118 13.40 -22.52 -5.97
C TYR A 118 14.77 -22.90 -5.39
N GLU A 119 15.07 -22.51 -4.15
CA GLU A 119 16.29 -22.95 -3.44
C GLU A 119 16.39 -24.47 -3.37
N SER A 120 15.29 -25.15 -3.06
CA SER A 120 15.22 -26.62 -3.02
C SER A 120 15.49 -27.24 -4.40
N TYR A 121 14.89 -26.69 -5.45
CA TYR A 121 15.12 -27.12 -6.83
C TYR A 121 16.59 -26.96 -7.24
N ILE A 122 17.22 -25.83 -6.91
CA ILE A 122 18.65 -25.60 -7.19
C ILE A 122 19.52 -26.59 -6.41
N ALA A 123 19.21 -26.88 -5.14
CA ALA A 123 19.94 -27.86 -4.36
C ALA A 123 19.83 -29.28 -4.97
N GLU A 124 18.66 -29.66 -5.46
CA GLU A 124 18.48 -30.94 -6.17
C GLU A 124 19.23 -31.00 -7.50
N LEU A 125 19.21 -29.90 -8.26
CA LEU A 125 19.98 -29.77 -9.51
C LEU A 125 21.48 -29.96 -9.26
N ASN A 126 22.03 -29.26 -8.27
CA ASN A 126 23.45 -29.36 -7.92
C ASN A 126 23.82 -30.79 -7.47
N ARG A 127 22.95 -31.48 -6.73
CA ARG A 127 23.17 -32.89 -6.33
C ARG A 127 23.19 -33.82 -7.54
N TRP A 128 22.28 -33.60 -8.49
CA TRP A 128 22.23 -34.37 -9.73
C TRP A 128 23.47 -34.16 -10.59
N GLU A 129 23.90 -32.92 -10.77
CA GLU A 129 25.11 -32.57 -11.52
C GLU A 129 26.37 -33.17 -10.86
N ALA A 130 26.50 -33.06 -9.54
CA ALA A 130 27.60 -33.67 -8.79
C ALA A 130 27.65 -35.18 -9.00
N LYS A 131 26.50 -35.86 -8.90
CA LYS A 131 26.41 -37.31 -9.14
C LYS A 131 26.85 -37.68 -10.56
N ILE A 132 26.38 -36.96 -11.58
CA ILE A 132 26.76 -37.22 -12.98
C ILE A 132 28.27 -37.04 -13.16
N ASN A 133 28.86 -35.99 -12.58
CA ASN A 133 30.29 -35.73 -12.65
C ASN A 133 31.10 -36.85 -11.97
N ASP A 134 30.68 -37.29 -10.78
CA ASP A 134 31.34 -38.38 -10.05
C ASP A 134 31.27 -39.70 -10.81
N ASP A 135 30.10 -40.04 -11.36
CA ASP A 135 29.90 -41.24 -12.18
C ASP A 135 30.80 -41.20 -13.44
N GLN A 136 30.91 -40.05 -14.09
CA GLN A 136 31.78 -39.86 -15.27
C GLN A 136 33.27 -39.97 -14.91
N CYS A 137 33.70 -39.33 -13.82
CA CYS A 137 35.08 -39.40 -13.34
C CYS A 137 35.46 -40.84 -12.98
N THR A 138 34.55 -41.56 -12.32
CA THR A 138 34.74 -42.98 -11.95
C THR A 138 34.87 -43.85 -13.20
N ALA A 139 33.95 -43.70 -14.17
CA ALA A 139 34.01 -44.43 -15.44
C ALA A 139 35.30 -44.16 -16.23
N LEU A 140 35.78 -42.91 -16.26
CA LEU A 140 37.06 -42.54 -16.87
C LEU A 140 38.26 -43.15 -16.15
N ALA A 141 38.23 -43.18 -14.82
CA ALA A 141 39.28 -43.80 -14.01
C ALA A 141 39.37 -45.32 -14.26
N HIS A 142 38.24 -46.01 -14.38
CA HIS A 142 38.20 -47.43 -14.75
C HIS A 142 38.78 -47.67 -16.15
N ARG A 143 38.36 -46.89 -17.17
CA ARG A 143 38.94 -47.00 -18.53
C ARG A 143 40.44 -46.77 -18.59
N ARG A 144 40.98 -45.87 -17.75
CA ARG A 144 42.44 -45.60 -17.70
C ARG A 144 43.23 -46.71 -17.02
N LYS A 145 42.60 -47.52 -16.16
CA LYS A 145 43.26 -48.62 -15.43
C LYS A 145 43.32 -49.93 -16.22
N GLY A 146 42.78 -49.98 -17.45
CA GLY A 146 42.97 -51.11 -18.35
C GLY A 146 42.16 -52.35 -17.97
N GLU A 147 40.90 -52.16 -17.60
CA GLU A 147 39.84 -53.16 -17.82
C GLU A 147 38.99 -52.71 -19.03
#